data_AF-A0A9E3WDG3-F1
#
_entry.id   AF-A0A9E3WDG3-F1
#
_cell.length_a   1.000
_cell.length_b   1.000
_cell.length_c   1.000
_cell.angle_alpha   90.00
_cell.angle_beta   90.00
_cell.angle_gamma   90.00
#
_symmetry.space_group_name_H-M   'P 1'
#
loop_
_entity.id
_entity.type
_entity.pdbx_description
1 polymer ?
#
loop_
_entity_poly.entity_id
_entity_poly.type
_entity_poly.pdbx_seq_one_letter_code
_entity_poly.pdbx_strand_id
1 'polypeptide(L)'
;MFGMPDLTQDKEVIQRKEQLKKETRILLEAIKNLAPHSPDPLADPDVLALAIKIGLLDAPHLKGNKYAKGVLQTKVIDGACYAYDYEKQRIIPEEERVEKILREYEKSAIEV
;
A
#
# COMPACT_ATOMS: atom_id res chain seq x y z
N MET A 1 -24.87 -19.79 28.90
CA MET A 1 -23.76 -19.98 27.96
C MET A 1 -23.92 -18.93 26.88
N PHE A 2 -23.15 -17.84 26.91
CA PHE A 2 -23.19 -16.85 25.84
C PHE A 2 -22.53 -17.49 24.61
N GLY A 3 -23.23 -17.48 23.47
CA GLY A 3 -22.71 -18.02 22.21
C GLY A 3 -21.44 -17.30 21.74
N MET A 4 -20.83 -17.77 20.65
CA MET A 4 -19.68 -17.08 20.08
C MET A 4 -20.07 -15.66 19.64
N PRO A 5 -19.20 -14.66 19.85
CA PRO A 5 -19.45 -13.29 19.42
C PRO A 5 -19.58 -13.22 17.90
N ASP A 6 -20.60 -12.51 17.42
CA ASP A 6 -20.78 -12.23 15.99
C ASP A 6 -19.88 -11.05 15.58
N LEU A 7 -18.71 -11.38 15.04
CA LEU A 7 -17.71 -10.41 14.57
C LEU A 7 -18.23 -9.53 13.42
N THR A 8 -19.34 -9.89 12.75
CA THR A 8 -19.91 -9.07 11.68
C THR A 8 -20.62 -7.82 12.19
N GLN A 9 -20.98 -7.80 13.48
CA GLN A 9 -21.61 -6.66 14.16
C GLN A 9 -20.61 -5.85 15.00
N ASP A 10 -19.37 -6.29 15.08
CA ASP A 10 -18.32 -5.62 15.85
C ASP A 10 -17.88 -4.32 15.15
N LYS A 11 -17.94 -3.20 15.88
CA LYS A 11 -17.63 -1.87 15.35
C LYS A 11 -16.17 -1.73 14.93
N GLU A 12 -15.23 -2.29 15.69
CA GLU A 12 -13.80 -2.19 15.39
C GLU A 12 -13.47 -2.99 14.12
N VAL A 13 -14.07 -4.18 13.99
CA VAL A 13 -13.94 -5.01 12.78
C VAL A 13 -14.51 -4.30 11.55
N ILE A 14 -15.72 -3.73 11.66
CA ILE A 14 -16.36 -2.99 10.56
C ILE A 14 -15.52 -1.78 10.15
N GLN A 15 -15.02 -1.00 11.12
CA GLN A 15 -14.19 0.18 10.85
C GLN A 15 -12.87 -0.22 10.16
N ARG A 16 -12.19 -1.26 10.65
CA ARG A 16 -10.95 -1.73 10.04
C ARG A 16 -11.17 -2.25 8.62
N LYS A 17 -12.26 -2.98 8.39
CA LYS A 17 -12.65 -3.44 7.05
C LYS A 17 -12.84 -2.27 6.08
N GLU A 18 -13.57 -1.24 6.48
CA GLU A 18 -13.80 -0.09 5.60
C GLU A 18 -12.52 0.73 5.38
N GLN A 19 -11.65 0.84 6.39
CA GLN A 19 -10.32 1.43 6.23
C GLN A 19 -9.50 0.67 5.18
N LEU A 20 -9.36 -0.66 5.31
CA LEU A 20 -8.62 -1.48 4.36
C LEU A 20 -9.19 -1.36 2.94
N LYS A 21 -10.51 -1.39 2.78
CA LYS A 21 -11.15 -1.18 1.47
C LYS A 21 -10.86 0.20 0.91
N LYS A 22 -10.78 1.25 1.73
CA LYS A 22 -10.43 2.60 1.29
C LYS A 22 -8.96 2.63 0.81
N GLU A 23 -8.04 2.14 1.63
CA GLU A 23 -6.60 2.07 1.33
C GLU A 23 -6.34 1.27 0.05
N THR A 24 -6.95 0.09 -0.09
CA THR A 24 -6.82 -0.73 -1.31
C THR A 24 -7.29 0.02 -2.55
N ARG A 25 -8.40 0.77 -2.49
CA ARG A 25 -8.86 1.54 -3.65
C ARG A 25 -7.85 2.61 -4.07
N ILE A 26 -7.25 3.32 -3.11
CA ILE A 26 -6.22 4.33 -3.39
C ILE A 26 -5.04 3.68 -4.13
N LEU A 27 -4.57 2.54 -3.63
CA LEU A 27 -3.47 1.81 -4.26
C LEU A 27 -3.82 1.30 -5.67
N LEU A 28 -5.01 0.73 -5.85
CA LEU A 28 -5.46 0.22 -7.16
C LEU A 28 -5.57 1.34 -8.19
N GLU A 29 -6.12 2.51 -7.81
CA GLU A 29 -6.20 3.65 -8.70
C GLU A 29 -4.81 4.20 -9.06
N ALA A 30 -3.87 4.21 -8.10
CA ALA A 30 -2.49 4.59 -8.39
C ALA A 30 -1.81 3.66 -9.41
N ILE A 31 -2.00 2.34 -9.29
CA ILE A 31 -1.43 1.36 -10.23
C ILE A 31 -2.06 1.53 -11.62
N LYS A 32 -3.38 1.74 -11.71
CA LYS A 32 -4.04 2.03 -13.00
C LYS A 32 -3.49 3.29 -13.67
N ASN A 33 -3.24 4.34 -12.88
CA ASN A 33 -2.73 5.61 -13.38
C ASN A 33 -1.26 5.52 -13.86
N LEU A 34 -0.48 4.53 -13.44
CA LEU A 34 0.88 4.32 -13.96
C LEU A 34 0.90 3.93 -15.44
N ALA A 35 -0.14 3.26 -15.92
CA ALA A 35 -0.19 2.72 -17.28
C ALA A 35 -1.58 2.89 -17.89
N PRO A 36 -2.00 4.14 -18.20
CA PRO A 36 -3.32 4.42 -18.76
C PRO A 36 -3.54 3.77 -20.14
N HIS A 37 -2.48 3.32 -20.80
CA HIS A 37 -2.51 2.65 -22.09
C HIS A 37 -2.66 1.13 -22.00
N SER A 38 -2.46 0.53 -20.82
CA SER A 38 -2.63 -0.92 -20.64
C SER A 38 -4.13 -1.27 -20.59
N PRO A 39 -4.60 -2.29 -21.33
CA PRO A 39 -5.99 -2.73 -21.28
C PRO A 39 -6.43 -3.21 -19.89
N ASP A 40 -5.51 -3.80 -19.13
CA ASP A 40 -5.72 -4.20 -17.73
C ASP A 40 -4.42 -3.99 -16.92
N PRO A 41 -4.21 -2.77 -16.39
CA PRO A 41 -3.00 -2.44 -15.63
C PRO A 41 -2.80 -3.29 -14.37
N LEU A 42 -3.86 -3.93 -13.84
CA LEU A 42 -3.79 -4.73 -12.63
C LEU A 42 -3.38 -6.19 -12.91
N ALA A 43 -3.41 -6.62 -14.19
CA ALA A 43 -2.96 -7.93 -14.64
C ALA A 43 -1.72 -7.86 -15.55
N ASP A 44 -1.28 -6.65 -15.92
CA ASP A 44 -0.14 -6.42 -16.79
C ASP A 44 1.19 -6.65 -16.03
N PRO A 45 2.03 -7.63 -16.47
CA PRO A 45 3.29 -7.93 -15.81
C PRO A 45 4.25 -6.74 -15.72
N ASP A 46 4.32 -5.90 -16.75
CA ASP A 46 5.25 -4.77 -16.79
C ASP A 46 4.80 -3.67 -15.81
N VAL A 47 3.49 -3.44 -15.71
CA VAL A 47 2.89 -2.49 -14.76
C VAL A 47 3.10 -2.96 -13.33
N LEU A 48 2.85 -4.25 -13.04
CA LEU A 48 3.06 -4.80 -11.71
C LEU A 48 4.55 -4.79 -11.31
N ALA A 49 5.44 -5.12 -12.24
CA ALA A 49 6.88 -5.03 -12.02
C ALA A 49 7.32 -3.59 -11.70
N LEU A 50 6.78 -2.60 -12.42
CA LEU A 50 7.01 -1.19 -12.14
C LEU A 50 6.49 -0.80 -10.75
N ALA A 51 5.25 -1.19 -10.40
CA ALA A 51 4.64 -0.90 -9.11
C ALA A 51 5.47 -1.45 -7.93
N ILE A 52 6.06 -2.64 -8.09
CA ILE A 52 6.99 -3.24 -7.11
C ILE A 52 8.31 -2.46 -7.04
N LYS A 53 8.87 -2.11 -8.21
CA LYS A 53 10.16 -1.42 -8.31
C LYS A 53 10.11 -0.03 -7.67
N ILE A 54 9.02 0.71 -7.85
CA ILE A 54 8.86 2.06 -7.27
C ILE A 54 8.37 2.02 -5.83
N GLY A 55 7.79 0.90 -5.38
CA GLY A 55 7.38 0.68 -3.99
C GLY A 55 5.89 0.91 -3.70
N LEU A 56 5.03 1.02 -4.72
CA LEU A 56 3.57 0.99 -4.51
C LEU A 56 3.16 -0.35 -3.91
N LEU A 57 3.68 -1.45 -4.48
CA LEU A 57 3.60 -2.80 -3.95
C LEU A 57 4.91 -3.15 -3.26
N ASP A 58 4.98 -2.90 -1.95
CA ASP A 58 6.18 -3.15 -1.16
C ASP A 58 5.88 -3.91 0.12
N ALA A 59 6.88 -4.60 0.67
CA ALA A 59 6.79 -5.32 1.92
C ALA A 59 8.17 -5.38 2.60
N PRO A 60 8.22 -5.46 3.95
CA PRO A 60 9.49 -5.54 4.68
C PRO A 60 10.41 -6.68 4.22
N HIS A 61 9.82 -7.80 3.77
CA HIS A 61 10.54 -8.97 3.28
C HIS A 61 11.13 -8.81 1.87
N LEU A 62 10.81 -7.72 1.15
CA LEU A 62 11.41 -7.42 -0.16
C LEU A 62 12.75 -6.68 -0.04
N LYS A 63 13.14 -6.27 1.17
CA LYS A 63 14.42 -5.62 1.42
C LYS A 63 15.59 -6.47 0.91
N GLY A 64 16.41 -5.88 0.04
CA GLY A 64 17.55 -6.55 -0.59
C GLY A 64 17.25 -7.23 -1.93
N ASN A 65 15.98 -7.27 -2.37
CA ASN A 65 15.64 -7.72 -3.72
C ASN A 65 15.91 -6.58 -4.73
N LYS A 66 16.79 -6.83 -5.70
CA LYS A 66 17.14 -5.86 -6.76
C LYS A 66 15.98 -5.41 -7.65
N TYR A 67 14.85 -6.13 -7.63
CA TYR A 67 13.66 -5.83 -8.40
C TYR A 67 12.56 -5.11 -7.60
N ALA A 68 12.76 -4.89 -6.30
CA ALA A 68 11.78 -4.24 -5.43
C ALA A 68 12.39 -3.05 -4.68
N LYS A 69 11.55 -2.10 -4.29
CA LYS A 69 11.99 -0.96 -3.47
C LYS A 69 12.46 -1.43 -2.09
N GLY A 70 11.67 -2.27 -1.40
CA GLY A 70 12.06 -2.93 -0.15
C GLY A 70 12.35 -1.97 1.00
N VAL A 71 11.70 -0.79 1.01
CA VAL A 71 11.92 0.27 2.02
C VAL A 71 10.73 0.43 2.97
N LEU A 72 9.58 -0.17 2.66
CA LEU A 72 8.41 -0.08 3.50
C LEU A 72 8.68 -0.66 4.90
N GLN A 73 8.49 0.18 5.91
CA GLN A 73 8.51 -0.21 7.31
C GLN A 73 7.09 -0.38 7.81
N THR A 74 6.86 -1.42 8.60
CA THR A 74 5.57 -1.70 9.20
C THR A 74 5.67 -1.85 10.71
N LYS A 75 4.57 -1.57 11.41
CA LYS A 75 4.45 -1.75 12.86
C LYS A 75 3.07 -2.33 13.19
N VAL A 76 3.05 -3.28 14.13
CA VAL A 76 1.81 -3.81 14.70
C VAL A 76 1.38 -2.91 15.85
N ILE A 77 0.16 -2.38 15.77
CA ILE A 77 -0.48 -1.52 16.78
C ILE A 77 -1.88 -2.08 16.99
N ASP A 78 -2.23 -2.41 18.24
CA ASP A 78 -3.54 -2.96 18.61
C ASP A 78 -4.00 -4.14 17.73
N GLY A 79 -3.05 -5.04 17.42
CA GLY A 79 -3.31 -6.23 16.60
C GLY A 79 -3.40 -6.00 15.08
N ALA A 80 -3.28 -4.75 14.61
CA ALA A 80 -3.28 -4.41 13.19
C ALA A 80 -1.90 -3.97 12.69
N CYS A 81 -1.54 -4.38 11.47
CA CYS A 81 -0.30 -4.00 10.80
C CYS A 81 -0.49 -2.71 10.00
N TYR A 82 0.39 -1.74 10.20
CA TYR A 82 0.35 -0.42 9.54
C TYR A 82 1.69 -0.08 8.89
N ALA A 83 1.65 0.67 7.79
CA ALA A 83 2.82 1.42 7.31
C ALA A 83 3.20 2.47 8.37
N TYR A 84 4.47 2.47 8.78
CA TYR A 84 4.89 3.25 9.96
C TYR A 84 6.18 4.03 9.69
N ASP A 85 6.16 5.31 10.02
CA ASP A 85 7.30 6.20 10.01
C ASP A 85 7.95 6.16 11.41
N TYR A 86 9.11 5.50 11.52
CA TYR A 86 9.84 5.39 12.78
C TYR A 86 10.56 6.69 13.18
N GLU A 87 10.83 7.60 12.24
CA GLU A 87 11.44 8.90 12.54
C GLU A 87 10.41 9.86 13.15
N LYS A 88 9.22 9.93 12.56
CA LYS A 88 8.09 10.75 13.06
C LYS A 88 7.21 10.03 14.08
N GLN A 89 7.48 8.76 14.35
CA GLN A 89 6.75 7.90 15.28
C GLN A 89 5.23 7.81 15.01
N ARG A 90 4.81 7.73 13.75
CA ARG A 90 3.38 7.73 13.38
C ARG A 90 3.03 6.74 12.27
N ILE A 91 1.76 6.37 12.20
CA ILE A 91 1.19 5.66 11.05
C ILE A 91 1.23 6.59 9.83
N ILE A 92 1.59 6.02 8.68
CA ILE A 92 1.55 6.71 7.39
C ILE A 92 0.21 6.36 6.73
N PRO A 93 -0.69 7.33 6.50
CA PRO A 93 -1.90 7.11 5.71
C PRO A 93 -1.56 6.67 4.28
N GLU A 94 -2.37 5.78 3.70
CA GLU A 94 -2.11 5.24 2.36
C GLU A 94 -2.08 6.32 1.28
N GLU A 95 -2.94 7.34 1.40
CA GLU A 95 -2.97 8.52 0.52
C GLU A 95 -1.60 9.22 0.50
N GLU A 96 -1.05 9.50 1.67
CA GLU A 96 0.25 10.14 1.83
C GLU A 96 1.39 9.25 1.27
N ARG A 97 1.32 7.95 1.54
CA ARG A 97 2.33 6.98 1.08
C ARG A 97 2.39 6.94 -0.44
N VAL A 98 1.23 6.79 -1.08
CA VAL A 98 1.10 6.68 -2.53
C VAL A 98 1.50 7.99 -3.21
N GLU A 99 1.02 9.13 -2.73
CA GLU A 99 1.36 10.45 -3.28
C GLU A 99 2.88 10.69 -3.25
N LYS A 100 3.53 10.37 -2.13
CA LYS A 100 4.99 10.50 -2.01
C LYS A 100 5.73 9.65 -3.04
N ILE A 101 5.34 8.38 -3.20
CA ILE A 101 5.98 7.45 -4.13
C ILE A 101 5.81 7.93 -5.58
N LEU A 102 4.61 8.33 -5.97
CA LEU A 102 4.35 8.83 -7.33
C LEU A 102 5.15 10.11 -7.61
N ARG A 103 5.20 11.04 -6.66
CA ARG A 103 6.00 12.26 -6.79
C ARG A 103 7.50 11.98 -6.93
N GLU A 104 8.04 11.01 -6.21
CA GLU A 104 9.43 10.59 -6.35
C GLU A 104 9.69 9.92 -7.71
N TYR A 105 8.74 9.11 -8.19
CA TYR A 105 8.80 8.49 -9.51
C TYR A 105 8.77 9.52 -10.65
N GLU A 106 7.86 10.49 -10.61
CA GLU A 106 7.75 11.56 -11.62
C GLU A 106 9.02 12.40 -11.71
N LYS A 107 9.62 12.76 -10.56
CA LYS A 107 10.90 13.47 -10.53
C LYS A 107 12.01 12.67 -11.20
N SER A 108 12.10 11.38 -10.86
CA SER A 108 13.11 10.47 -11.43
C SER A 108 12.90 10.25 -12.94
N ALA A 109 11.67 10.37 -13.45
CA ALA A 109 11.36 10.23 -14.86
C ALA A 109 11.68 11.48 -15.69
N ILE A 110 11.74 12.67 -15.06
CA ILE A 110 12.06 13.95 -15.73
C ILE A 110 13.60 14.18 -15.80
N GLU A 111 14.36 13.58 -14.89
CA GLU A 111 15.83 13.71 -14.83
C GLU A 111 16.58 12.75 -15.76
N VAL A 112 15.87 11.95 -16.57
CA VAL A 112 16.40 11.00 -17.58
C VAL A 112 16.16 11.54 -18.98
#